data_AF-A0A7C1UTW0-F1
#
_entry.id   AF-A0A7C1UTW0-F1
#
_cell.length_a   1.000
_cell.length_b   1.000
_cell.length_c   1.000
_cell.angle_alpha   90.00
_cell.angle_beta   90.00
_cell.angle_gamma   90.00
#
_symmetry.space_group_name_H-M   'P 1'
#
loop_
_entity.id
_entity.type
_entity.pdbx_description
1 polymer ?
#
loop_
_entity_poly.entity_id
_entity_poly.type
_entity_poly.pdbx_seq_one_letter_code
_entity_poly.pdbx_strand_id
1 'polypeptide(L)'
;MMIVAVVLILVLIELTIPSVSYAWGPGMHVYIGTSALKFAKDLIPAAAVVLENNPLHYLYGCLSADIFFGKTGKSTKQKCHTWVIGQRLLEISKDDKGRAYAYGFLSHLAADTVAHNICLPYFMSLDSKSKKWQHCFWEWQFDRVLA
;
A
#
# COMPACT_ATOMS: atom_id res chain seq x y z
N MET A 1 -32.46 5.73 -27.12
CA MET A 1 -31.14 5.05 -27.30
C MET A 1 -29.98 6.00 -27.05
N MET A 2 -29.96 7.19 -27.67
CA MET A 2 -28.89 8.18 -27.49
C MET A 2 -28.72 8.65 -26.03
N ILE A 3 -29.81 8.94 -25.33
CA ILE A 3 -29.77 9.35 -23.92
C ILE A 3 -29.12 8.26 -23.04
N VAL A 4 -29.42 6.99 -23.30
CA VAL A 4 -28.88 5.85 -22.55
C VAL A 4 -27.37 5.68 -22.80
N ALA A 5 -26.91 5.88 -24.03
CA ALA A 5 -25.49 5.83 -24.38
C ALA A 5 -24.69 6.97 -23.74
N VAL A 6 -25.26 8.18 -23.69
CA VAL A 6 -24.64 9.33 -23.03
C VAL A 6 -24.48 9.08 -21.54
N VAL A 7 -25.52 8.53 -20.89
CA VAL A 7 -25.44 8.17 -19.46
C VAL A 7 -24.34 7.14 -19.21
N LEU A 8 -24.21 6.11 -20.06
CA LEU A 8 -23.13 5.09 -19.95
C LEU A 8 -21.73 5.67 -20.15
N ILE A 9 -21.57 6.59 -21.09
CA ILE A 9 -20.29 7.26 -21.36
C ILE A 9 -19.91 8.15 -20.18
N LEU A 10 -20.86 8.89 -19.59
CA LEU A 10 -20.60 9.69 -18.40
C LEU A 10 -20.22 8.81 -17.20
N VAL A 11 -20.83 7.64 -17.04
CA VAL A 11 -20.42 6.65 -16.01
C VAL A 11 -19.01 6.11 -16.25
N LEU A 12 -18.63 5.84 -17.51
CA LEU A 12 -17.26 5.44 -17.87
C LEU A 12 -16.26 6.58 -17.64
N ILE A 13 -16.66 7.83 -17.88
CA ILE A 13 -15.83 9.02 -17.65
C ILE A 13 -15.67 9.29 -16.15
N GLU A 14 -16.74 9.18 -15.37
CA GLU A 14 -16.70 9.31 -13.90
C GLU A 14 -15.85 8.19 -13.28
N LEU A 15 -15.92 6.97 -13.83
CA LEU A 15 -14.98 5.87 -13.52
C LEU A 15 -13.53 6.18 -13.92
N THR A 16 -13.24 7.23 -14.68
CA THR A 16 -11.88 7.66 -15.07
C THR A 16 -11.41 8.95 -14.39
N ILE A 17 -12.23 9.58 -13.54
CA ILE A 17 -11.86 10.82 -12.84
C ILE A 17 -11.97 10.62 -11.33
N PRO A 18 -10.91 10.10 -10.67
CA PRO A 18 -10.87 10.03 -9.22
C PRO A 18 -10.26 11.32 -8.67
N SER A 19 -11.11 12.30 -8.35
CA SER A 19 -10.69 13.46 -7.57
C SER A 19 -10.54 13.06 -6.10
N VAL A 20 -9.29 12.73 -5.75
CA VAL A 20 -8.73 12.60 -4.40
C VAL A 20 -9.18 11.36 -3.60
N SER A 21 -8.37 10.31 -3.58
CA SER A 21 -8.32 9.37 -2.45
C SER A 21 -6.98 8.65 -2.33
N TYR A 22 -6.55 8.47 -1.09
CA TYR A 22 -5.27 7.90 -0.69
C TYR A 22 -5.31 6.36 -0.85
N ALA A 23 -4.42 5.85 -1.70
CA ALA A 23 -4.41 4.49 -2.25
C ALA A 23 -3.93 3.35 -1.32
N TRP A 24 -3.95 2.07 -1.77
CA TRP A 24 -3.49 0.85 -1.03
C TRP A 24 -3.17 -0.39 -1.91
N GLY A 25 -2.52 -0.26 -3.08
CA GLY A 25 -1.93 -1.38 -3.84
C GLY A 25 -0.39 -1.27 -3.92
N PRO A 26 0.33 -2.14 -4.67
CA PRO A 26 1.79 -2.05 -4.79
C PRO A 26 2.26 -0.68 -5.30
N GLY A 27 1.51 -0.05 -6.21
CA GLY A 27 1.78 1.32 -6.65
C GLY A 27 1.70 2.32 -5.49
N MET A 28 0.66 2.21 -4.66
CA MET A 28 0.58 3.05 -3.48
C MET A 28 1.69 2.81 -2.47
N HIS A 29 2.04 1.56 -2.16
CA HIS A 29 3.09 1.32 -1.18
C HIS A 29 4.43 1.96 -1.60
N VAL A 30 4.72 2.00 -2.90
CA VAL A 30 5.84 2.76 -3.45
C VAL A 30 5.60 4.27 -3.34
N TYR A 31 4.41 4.77 -3.64
CA TYR A 31 4.10 6.20 -3.51
C TYR A 31 4.21 6.72 -2.07
N ILE A 32 3.64 5.99 -1.09
CA ILE A 32 3.77 6.29 0.34
C ILE A 32 5.24 6.19 0.75
N GLY A 33 5.94 5.14 0.33
CA GLY A 33 7.36 4.96 0.62
C GLY A 33 8.22 6.11 0.07
N THR A 34 8.03 6.49 -1.19
CA THR A 34 8.77 7.61 -1.80
C THR A 34 8.44 8.95 -1.13
N SER A 35 7.18 9.15 -0.73
CA SER A 35 6.78 10.30 0.08
C SER A 35 7.46 10.30 1.45
N ALA A 36 7.51 9.15 2.13
CA ALA A 36 8.20 9.01 3.41
C ALA A 36 9.71 9.27 3.28
N LEU A 37 10.34 8.84 2.19
CA LEU A 37 11.75 9.17 1.89
C LEU A 37 11.95 10.68 1.71
N LYS A 38 11.05 11.35 0.98
CA LYS A 38 11.11 12.79 0.74
C LYS A 38 11.07 13.59 2.05
N PHE A 39 10.30 13.13 3.03
CA PHE A 39 10.14 13.78 4.33
C PHE A 39 10.84 13.01 5.46
N ALA A 40 11.82 12.15 5.16
CA ALA A 40 12.41 11.24 6.13
C ALA A 40 13.06 11.98 7.31
N LYS A 41 13.72 13.11 7.04
CA LYS A 41 14.32 13.97 8.06
C LYS A 41 13.31 14.56 9.02
N ASP A 42 12.12 14.90 8.53
CA ASP A 42 11.07 15.53 9.34
C ASP A 42 10.22 14.49 10.09
N LEU A 43 9.97 13.34 9.46
CA LEU A 43 9.11 12.28 10.01
C LEU A 43 9.86 11.34 10.95
N ILE A 44 11.08 10.93 10.58
CA ILE A 44 11.84 9.91 11.29
C ILE A 44 13.34 10.29 11.30
N PRO A 45 13.74 11.37 11.98
CA PRO A 45 15.13 11.86 11.99
C PRO A 45 16.15 10.77 12.33
N ALA A 46 15.80 9.88 13.26
CA ALA A 46 16.67 8.78 13.71
C ALA A 46 16.95 7.73 12.63
N ALA A 47 16.06 7.57 11.64
CA ALA A 47 16.25 6.64 10.51
C ALA A 47 16.66 7.35 9.22
N ALA A 48 16.55 8.68 9.14
CA ALA A 48 16.68 9.45 7.91
C ALA A 48 17.97 9.14 7.13
N VAL A 49 19.12 9.10 7.80
CA VAL A 49 20.42 8.80 7.16
C VAL A 49 20.43 7.39 6.55
N VAL A 50 19.88 6.41 7.27
CA VAL A 50 19.80 5.01 6.80
C VAL A 50 18.92 4.92 5.55
N LEU A 51 17.78 5.63 5.57
CA LEU A 51 16.81 5.64 4.49
C LEU A 51 17.32 6.37 3.24
N GLU A 52 17.90 7.56 3.40
CA GLU A 52 18.44 8.38 2.31
C GLU A 52 19.61 7.69 1.59
N ASN A 53 20.44 6.94 2.33
CA ASN A 53 21.56 6.20 1.76
C ASN A 53 21.15 4.84 1.14
N ASN A 54 19.97 4.32 1.47
CA ASN A 54 19.50 3.01 1.02
C ASN A 54 18.04 3.02 0.50
N PRO A 55 17.65 3.98 -0.36
CA PRO A 55 16.25 4.20 -0.71
C PRO A 55 15.64 3.01 -1.44
N LEU A 56 16.41 2.31 -2.28
CA LEU A 56 15.93 1.13 -3.00
C LEU A 56 15.64 -0.06 -2.07
N HIS A 57 16.44 -0.25 -1.01
CA HIS A 57 16.20 -1.31 -0.03
C HIS A 57 14.95 -1.01 0.78
N TYR A 58 14.75 0.25 1.15
CA TYR A 58 13.54 0.73 1.80
C TYR A 58 12.30 0.52 0.91
N LEU A 59 12.32 1.00 -0.33
CA LEU A 59 11.19 0.82 -1.25
C LEU A 59 10.91 -0.65 -1.55
N TYR A 60 11.96 -1.48 -1.64
CA TYR A 60 11.79 -2.92 -1.76
C TYR A 60 11.09 -3.51 -0.53
N GLY A 61 11.43 -3.07 0.68
CA GLY A 61 10.71 -3.45 1.90
C GLY A 61 9.24 -3.03 1.90
N CYS A 62 8.92 -1.85 1.35
CA CYS A 62 7.54 -1.39 1.20
C CYS A 62 6.70 -2.28 0.27
N LEU A 63 7.34 -2.96 -0.68
CA LEU A 63 6.70 -3.84 -1.66
C LEU A 63 6.71 -5.32 -1.25
N SER A 64 7.78 -5.76 -0.59
CA SER A 64 8.10 -7.18 -0.46
C SER A 64 7.09 -7.95 0.38
N ALA A 65 6.44 -7.30 1.34
CA ALA A 65 5.41 -7.91 2.17
C ALA A 65 4.32 -8.58 1.32
N ASP A 66 3.91 -7.95 0.23
CA ASP A 66 2.93 -8.53 -0.69
C ASP A 66 3.55 -9.51 -1.69
N ILE A 67 4.83 -9.38 -2.04
CA ILE A 67 5.50 -10.24 -3.03
C ILE A 67 5.70 -11.68 -2.54
N PHE A 68 5.72 -11.94 -1.22
CA PHE A 68 5.80 -13.29 -0.66
C PHE A 68 4.50 -14.10 -0.86
N PHE A 69 4.11 -14.29 -2.13
CA PHE A 69 3.07 -15.20 -2.58
C PHE A 69 3.64 -16.61 -2.72
N GLY A 70 3.11 -17.55 -1.95
CA GLY A 70 3.48 -18.97 -2.14
C GLY A 70 2.78 -20.01 -1.27
N LYS A 71 2.01 -19.63 -0.25
CA LYS A 71 1.21 -20.62 0.50
C LYS A 71 -0.20 -20.09 0.71
N THR A 72 -1.11 -20.61 -0.10
CA THR A 72 -2.55 -20.33 -0.24
C THR A 72 -3.38 -20.67 1.02
N GLY A 73 -3.01 -20.11 2.17
CA GLY A 73 -3.76 -20.22 3.41
C GLY A 73 -3.97 -18.85 4.05
N LYS A 74 -5.21 -18.55 4.47
CA LYS A 74 -5.53 -17.33 5.26
C LYS A 74 -4.60 -17.19 6.48
N SER A 75 -4.21 -18.31 7.10
CA SER A 75 -3.31 -18.30 8.28
C SER A 75 -1.85 -18.01 7.93
N THR A 76 -1.41 -18.20 6.68
CA THR A 76 -0.02 -17.93 6.28
C THR A 76 0.17 -16.47 5.90
N LYS A 77 -0.78 -15.86 5.16
CA LYS A 77 -0.78 -14.40 4.91
C LYS A 77 -0.79 -13.61 6.22
N GLN A 78 -1.65 -13.99 7.17
CA GLN A 78 -1.68 -13.36 8.50
C GLN A 78 -0.39 -13.56 9.30
N LYS A 79 0.40 -14.60 9.02
CA LYS A 79 1.67 -14.84 9.72
C LYS A 79 2.80 -14.00 9.15
N CYS A 80 2.86 -13.81 7.82
CA CYS A 80 3.92 -13.00 7.19
C CYS A 80 3.68 -11.49 7.34
N HIS A 81 2.43 -11.03 7.38
CA HIS A 81 2.08 -9.61 7.54
C HIS A 81 1.85 -9.25 9.01
N THR A 82 2.90 -9.34 9.83
CA THR A 82 2.83 -8.99 11.26
C THR A 82 3.89 -8.00 11.70
N TRP A 83 3.53 -7.15 12.65
CA TRP A 83 4.46 -6.24 13.32
C TRP A 83 5.66 -6.96 13.94
N VAL A 84 5.44 -8.17 14.48
CA VAL A 84 6.49 -9.00 15.07
C VAL A 84 7.55 -9.35 14.02
N ILE A 85 7.16 -9.68 12.79
CA ILE A 85 8.12 -9.93 11.71
C ILE A 85 8.88 -8.67 11.35
N GLY A 86 8.21 -7.53 11.21
CA GLY A 86 8.88 -6.26 10.94
C GLY A 86 9.91 -5.88 12.00
N GLN A 87 9.57 -6.04 13.28
CA GLN A 87 10.50 -5.83 14.39
C GLN A 87 11.66 -6.82 14.35
N ARG A 88 11.38 -8.10 14.09
CA ARG A 88 12.42 -9.13 13.98
C ARG A 88 13.38 -8.85 12.83
N LEU A 89 12.89 -8.38 11.69
CA LEU A 89 13.72 -7.97 10.55
C LEU A 89 14.69 -6.85 10.96
N LEU A 90 14.23 -5.90 11.77
CA LEU A 90 15.08 -4.83 12.29
C LEU A 90 16.14 -5.35 13.26
N GLU A 91 15.77 -6.25 14.19
CA GLU A 91 16.68 -6.85 15.17
C GLU A 91 17.83 -7.65 14.53
N ILE A 92 17.53 -8.42 13.47
CA ILE A 92 18.52 -9.28 12.82
C ILE A 92 19.36 -8.55 11.77
N SER A 93 19.01 -7.31 11.42
CA SER A 93 19.68 -6.52 10.39
C SER A 93 21.08 -6.11 10.84
N LYS A 94 22.09 -6.54 10.09
CA LYS A 94 23.51 -6.30 10.41
C LYS A 94 24.04 -4.99 9.82
N ASP A 95 23.40 -4.48 8.77
CA ASP A 95 23.83 -3.31 8.02
C ASP A 95 22.67 -2.33 7.76
N ASP A 96 23.01 -1.15 7.24
CA ASP A 96 22.03 -0.11 6.92
C ASP A 96 21.06 -0.52 5.81
N LYS A 97 21.48 -1.38 4.88
CA LYS A 97 20.63 -1.94 3.83
C LYS A 97 19.51 -2.79 4.42
N GLY A 98 19.85 -3.71 5.33
CA GLY A 98 18.88 -4.52 6.05
C GLY A 98 17.95 -3.68 6.92
N ARG A 99 18.49 -2.68 7.63
CA ARG A 99 17.67 -1.75 8.42
C ARG A 99 16.69 -0.98 7.55
N ALA A 100 17.15 -0.42 6.41
CA ALA A 100 16.29 0.26 5.45
C ALA A 100 15.17 -0.64 4.94
N TYR A 101 15.49 -1.89 4.57
CA TYR A 101 14.50 -2.89 4.20
C TYR A 101 13.47 -3.14 5.31
N ALA A 102 13.91 -3.33 6.55
CA ALA A 102 13.02 -3.55 7.69
C ALA A 102 12.10 -2.34 7.94
N TYR A 103 12.61 -1.11 7.83
CA TYR A 103 11.80 0.11 7.90
C TYR A 103 10.78 0.18 6.76
N GLY A 104 11.14 -0.25 5.56
CA GLY A 104 10.23 -0.35 4.42
C GLY A 104 9.08 -1.32 4.71
N PHE A 105 9.40 -2.49 5.24
CA PHE A 105 8.42 -3.52 5.63
C PHE A 105 7.46 -3.01 6.71
N LEU A 106 7.97 -2.32 7.74
CA LEU A 106 7.14 -1.69 8.77
C LEU A 106 6.27 -0.56 8.21
N SER A 107 6.78 0.20 7.24
CA SER A 107 6.03 1.25 6.55
C SER A 107 4.86 0.67 5.76
N HIS A 108 5.04 -0.50 5.13
CA HIS A 108 3.96 -1.25 4.48
C HIS A 108 2.86 -1.66 5.48
N LEU A 109 3.21 -2.21 6.65
CA LEU A 109 2.22 -2.60 7.65
C LEU A 109 1.47 -1.38 8.24
N ALA A 110 2.17 -0.27 8.42
CA ALA A 110 1.57 1.00 8.86
C ALA A 110 0.56 1.50 7.83
N ALA A 111 0.94 1.42 6.56
CA ALA A 111 0.08 1.66 5.43
C ALA A 111 -1.19 0.78 5.50
N ASP A 112 -1.04 -0.54 5.51
CA ASP A 112 -2.16 -1.50 5.56
C ASP A 112 -3.11 -1.29 6.74
N THR A 113 -2.59 -0.80 7.87
CA THR A 113 -3.43 -0.48 9.03
C THR A 113 -4.43 0.62 8.70
N VAL A 114 -4.01 1.68 8.02
CA VAL A 114 -4.92 2.75 7.58
C VAL A 114 -5.81 2.25 6.43
N ALA A 115 -5.26 1.45 5.51
CA ALA A 115 -5.98 0.82 4.41
C ALA A 115 -7.22 0.08 4.87
N HIS A 116 -7.00 -0.94 5.69
CA HIS A 116 -8.00 -1.95 5.98
C HIS A 116 -8.94 -1.54 7.11
N ASN A 117 -8.58 -0.55 7.92
CA ASN A 117 -9.43 -0.08 9.02
C ASN A 117 -10.18 1.22 8.71
N ILE A 118 -9.70 2.03 7.76
CA ILE A 118 -10.30 3.35 7.48
C ILE A 118 -10.76 3.43 6.03
N CYS A 119 -9.83 3.32 5.07
CA CYS A 119 -10.13 3.60 3.67
C CYS A 119 -11.02 2.54 3.03
N LEU A 120 -10.57 1.28 3.00
CA LEU A 120 -11.31 0.18 2.35
C LEU A 120 -12.71 -0.01 2.95
N PRO A 121 -12.91 -0.03 4.29
CA PRO A 121 -14.26 -0.10 4.86
C PRO A 121 -15.17 1.05 4.40
N TYR A 122 -14.65 2.27 4.34
CA TYR A 122 -15.39 3.43 3.85
C TYR A 122 -15.83 3.24 2.40
N PHE A 123 -14.91 2.96 1.47
CA PHE A 123 -15.26 2.81 0.05
C PHE A 123 -16.11 1.57 -0.24
N MET A 124 -15.88 0.47 0.48
CA MET A 124 -16.72 -0.73 0.39
C MET A 124 -18.13 -0.49 0.94
N SER A 125 -18.32 0.41 1.91
CA SER A 125 -19.65 0.77 2.41
C SER A 125 -20.48 1.57 1.40
N LEU A 126 -19.83 2.23 0.45
CA LEU A 126 -20.46 3.03 -0.60
C LEU A 126 -20.90 2.18 -1.83
N ASP A 127 -20.57 0.89 -1.88
CA ASP A 127 -20.85 0.01 -3.03
C ASP A 127 -21.55 -1.28 -2.58
N SER A 128 -22.59 -1.70 -3.32
CA SER A 128 -23.47 -2.83 -2.94
C SER A 128 -23.02 -4.20 -3.51
N LYS A 129 -21.78 -4.31 -4.00
CA LYS A 129 -21.21 -5.53 -4.62
C LYS A 129 -20.61 -6.51 -3.59
N SER A 130 -20.15 -7.66 -4.09
CA SER A 130 -19.56 -8.75 -3.30
C SER A 130 -18.24 -8.37 -2.60
N LYS A 131 -18.15 -8.58 -1.29
CA LYS A 131 -17.06 -8.15 -0.39
C LYS A 131 -15.64 -8.53 -0.84
N LYS A 132 -15.42 -9.72 -1.43
CA LYS A 132 -14.07 -10.18 -1.82
C LYS A 132 -13.60 -9.51 -3.11
N TRP A 133 -14.51 -9.34 -4.08
CA TRP A 133 -14.18 -8.70 -5.34
C TRP A 133 -14.06 -7.19 -5.20
N GLN A 134 -14.84 -6.59 -4.29
CA GLN A 134 -14.71 -5.19 -3.92
C GLN A 134 -13.34 -4.86 -3.34
N HIS A 135 -12.76 -5.72 -2.51
CA HIS A 135 -11.45 -5.47 -1.90
C HIS A 135 -10.35 -5.30 -2.97
N CYS A 136 -10.15 -6.31 -3.81
CA CYS A 136 -9.15 -6.23 -4.88
C CYS A 136 -9.52 -5.17 -5.94
N PHE A 137 -10.82 -4.95 -6.19
CA PHE A 137 -11.28 -3.89 -7.08
C PHE A 137 -10.89 -2.51 -6.56
N TRP A 138 -11.14 -2.21 -5.28
CA TRP A 138 -10.82 -0.93 -4.69
C TRP A 138 -9.31 -0.73 -4.59
N GLU A 139 -8.53 -1.74 -4.16
CA GLU A 139 -7.06 -1.71 -4.20
C GLU A 139 -6.53 -1.34 -5.59
N TRP A 140 -7.05 -1.96 -6.65
CA TRP A 140 -6.68 -1.66 -8.04
C TRP A 140 -7.12 -0.27 -8.50
N GLN A 141 -8.35 0.13 -8.17
CA GLN A 141 -8.87 1.46 -8.50
C GLN A 141 -8.00 2.55 -7.89
N PHE A 142 -7.46 2.31 -6.70
CA PHE A 142 -6.55 3.24 -6.06
C PHE A 142 -5.17 3.29 -6.72
N ASP A 143 -4.58 2.16 -7.12
CA ASP A 143 -3.28 2.18 -7.83
C ASP A 143 -3.36 2.93 -9.16
N ARG A 144 -4.50 2.86 -9.84
CA ARG A 144 -4.72 3.54 -11.12
C ARG A 144 -4.65 5.07 -11.03
N VAL A 145 -4.87 5.68 -9.86
CA VAL A 145 -4.88 7.15 -9.72
C VAL A 145 -3.47 7.76 -9.61
N LEU A 146 -2.46 6.91 -9.48
CA LEU A 146 -1.04 7.31 -9.38
C LEU A 146 -0.33 7.38 -10.73
N ALA A 147 -0.98 6.96 -11.82
CA ALA A 147 -0.43 6.87 -13.18
C ALA A 147 -0.86 8.05 -14.06
#